data_AF-A0A1F7VBB6-F1
#
_entry.id   AF-A0A1F7VBB6-F1
#
_cell.length_a   1.000
_cell.length_b   1.000
_cell.length_c   1.000
_cell.angle_alpha   90.00
_cell.angle_beta   90.00
_cell.angle_gamma   90.00
#
_symmetry.space_group_name_H-M   'P 1'
#
loop_
_entity.id
_entity.type
_entity.pdbx_description
1 polymer ?
#
loop_
_entity_poly.entity_id
_entity_poly.type
_entity_poly.pdbx_seq_one_letter_code
_entity_poly.pdbx_strand_id
1 'polypeptide(L)'
;MATELYFDETAGPAADFLASYETRYGEKVEFPGYITSMYSQMYLIKAGMEAVGNDATKLKDWLSGVKGWKHALGELTFDENGDRVGEYAIKEVQADGSLKELSVVKPQ
;
A
#
# COMPACT_ATOMS: atom_id res chain seq x y z
N MET A 1 12.15 7.14 -16.99
CA MET A 1 11.64 7.42 -15.64
C MET A 1 10.40 6.59 -15.41
N ALA A 2 10.27 6.03 -14.22
CA ALA A 2 9.10 5.30 -13.75
C ALA A 2 8.49 6.06 -12.57
N THR A 3 7.17 6.02 -12.46
CA THR A 3 6.43 6.58 -11.32
C THR A 3 5.74 5.44 -10.60
N GLU A 4 5.97 5.33 -9.30
CA GLU A 4 5.40 4.28 -8.46
C GLU A 4 4.82 4.91 -7.20
N LEU A 5 3.93 4.19 -6.50
CA LEU A 5 3.56 4.60 -5.14
C LEU A 5 4.82 4.61 -4.27
N TYR A 6 4.95 5.66 -3.44
CA TYR A 6 6.04 5.69 -2.46
C TYR A 6 5.88 4.54 -1.46
N PHE A 7 6.99 3.88 -1.15
CA PHE A 7 7.05 2.75 -0.24
C PHE A 7 8.30 2.86 0.62
N ASP A 8 8.09 3.00 1.93
CA ASP A 8 9.14 2.94 2.93
C ASP A 8 9.14 1.56 3.57
N GLU A 9 10.12 0.74 3.21
CA GLU A 9 10.27 -0.62 3.73
C GLU A 9 10.61 -0.67 5.22
N THR A 10 11.04 0.45 5.80
CA THR A 10 11.39 0.56 7.22
C THR A 10 10.23 1.04 8.09
N ALA A 11 9.13 1.51 7.48
CA ALA A 11 7.94 1.93 8.19
C ALA A 11 7.25 0.75 8.87
N GLY A 12 6.75 0.95 10.10
CA GLY A 12 6.25 -0.11 10.99
C GLY A 12 5.45 -1.23 10.31
N PRO A 13 4.28 -0.96 9.71
CA PRO A 13 3.49 -2.03 9.09
C PRO A 13 4.13 -2.69 7.86
N ALA A 14 5.04 -2.00 7.15
CA ALA A 14 5.81 -2.61 6.06
C ALA A 14 6.92 -3.52 6.61
N ALA A 15 7.72 -3.02 7.53
CA ALA A 15 8.80 -3.76 8.18
C ALA A 15 8.28 -5.03 8.87
N ASP A 16 7.16 -4.92 9.61
CA ASP A 16 6.51 -6.04 10.30
C ASP A 16 6.10 -7.15 9.32
N PHE A 17 5.53 -6.78 8.17
CA PHE A 17 5.13 -7.72 7.13
C PHE A 17 6.33 -8.40 6.49
N LEU A 18 7.35 -7.64 6.07
CA LEU A 18 8.54 -8.17 5.39
C LEU A 18 9.30 -9.15 6.29
N ALA A 19 9.49 -8.79 7.57
CA ALA A 19 10.13 -9.67 8.55
C ALA A 19 9.32 -10.95 8.80
N SER A 20 7.99 -10.83 8.89
CA SER A 20 7.10 -11.99 9.07
C SER A 20 7.10 -12.91 7.85
N TYR A 21 7.15 -12.34 6.64
CA TYR A 21 7.22 -13.10 5.39
C TYR A 21 8.54 -13.89 5.31
N GLU A 22 9.69 -13.23 5.52
CA GLU A 22 11.00 -13.88 5.46
C GLU A 22 11.13 -14.98 6.52
N THR A 23 10.60 -14.74 7.73
CA THR A 23 10.56 -15.77 8.79
C THR A 23 9.71 -16.99 8.39
N ARG A 24 8.59 -16.77 7.68
CA ARG A 24 7.64 -17.83 7.34
C ARG A 24 8.06 -18.64 6.12
N TYR A 25 8.62 -17.99 5.11
CA TYR A 25 8.89 -18.59 3.80
C TYR A 25 10.39 -18.81 3.54
N GLY A 26 11.27 -18.26 4.37
CA GLY A 26 12.73 -18.42 4.22
C GLY A 26 13.31 -17.64 3.04
N GLU A 27 12.54 -16.74 2.44
CA GLU A 27 12.92 -15.94 1.29
C GLU A 27 12.41 -14.51 1.45
N LYS A 28 13.09 -13.57 0.78
CA LYS A 28 12.65 -12.16 0.75
C LYS A 28 11.51 -11.98 -0.22
N VAL A 29 10.65 -11.00 0.06
CA VAL A 29 9.56 -10.63 -0.83
C VAL A 29 10.09 -10.04 -2.12
N GLU A 30 9.73 -10.65 -3.25
CA GLU A 30 9.92 -10.04 -4.55
C GLU A 30 8.91 -8.89 -4.73
N PHE A 31 9.39 -7.71 -5.14
CA PHE A 31 8.57 -6.50 -5.28
C PHE A 31 7.82 -6.08 -3.98
N PRO A 32 8.55 -5.76 -2.90
CA PRO A 32 7.98 -5.59 -1.56
C PRO A 32 6.85 -4.57 -1.49
N GLY A 33 6.91 -3.47 -2.23
CA GLY A 33 5.83 -2.46 -2.25
C GLY A 33 4.48 -3.03 -2.72
N TYR A 34 4.47 -3.85 -3.77
CA TYR A 34 3.23 -4.41 -4.32
C TYR A 34 2.62 -5.46 -3.40
N ILE A 35 3.43 -6.41 -2.94
CA ILE A 35 2.95 -7.51 -2.09
C ILE A 35 2.44 -6.97 -0.74
N THR A 36 3.17 -6.04 -0.13
CA THR A 36 2.77 -5.44 1.16
C THR A 36 1.50 -4.58 1.00
N SER A 37 1.33 -3.91 -0.15
CA SER A 37 0.09 -3.21 -0.50
C SER A 37 -1.10 -4.16 -0.63
N MET A 38 -0.96 -5.25 -1.37
CA MET A 38 -2.03 -6.25 -1.53
C MET A 38 -2.44 -6.85 -0.19
N TYR A 39 -1.46 -7.17 0.67
CA TYR A 39 -1.73 -7.65 2.03
C TYR A 39 -2.62 -6.67 2.80
N SER A 40 -2.26 -5.39 2.81
CA SER A 40 -3.04 -4.36 3.50
C SER A 40 -4.45 -4.19 2.91
N GLN A 41 -4.59 -4.24 1.58
CA GLN A 41 -5.89 -4.15 0.91
C GLN A 41 -6.83 -5.31 1.32
N MET A 42 -6.31 -6.53 1.49
CA MET A 42 -7.12 -7.65 1.96
C MET A 42 -7.63 -7.43 3.39
N TYR A 43 -6.81 -6.86 4.28
CA TYR A 43 -7.24 -6.52 5.63
C TYR A 43 -8.22 -5.35 5.68
N LEU A 44 -8.11 -4.40 4.76
CA LEU A 44 -9.10 -3.33 4.61
C LEU A 44 -10.47 -3.90 4.23
N ILE A 45 -10.52 -4.78 3.23
CA ILE A 45 -11.76 -5.45 2.81
C ILE A 45 -12.34 -6.29 3.97
N LYS A 46 -11.49 -7.06 4.66
CA LYS A 46 -11.90 -7.80 5.87
C LYS A 46 -12.54 -6.87 6.91
N ALA A 47 -11.89 -5.76 7.25
CA ALA A 47 -12.39 -4.81 8.23
C ALA A 47 -13.75 -4.20 7.82
N GLY A 48 -13.90 -3.87 6.54
CA GLY A 48 -15.18 -3.40 6.01
C GLY A 48 -16.28 -4.46 6.10
N MET A 49 -15.97 -5.70 5.71
CA MET A 49 -16.90 -6.83 5.83
C MET A 49 -17.28 -7.13 7.29
N GLU A 50 -16.35 -7.00 8.24
CA GLU A 50 -16.64 -7.13 9.68
C GLU A 50 -17.57 -6.01 10.18
N ALA A 51 -17.47 -4.80 9.61
CA ALA A 51 -18.29 -3.67 10.00
C ALA A 51 -19.71 -3.71 9.42
N VAL A 52 -19.88 -4.18 8.17
CA VAL A 52 -21.15 -4.06 7.44
C VAL A 52 -21.75 -5.39 6.95
N GLY A 53 -21.04 -6.50 7.12
CA GLY A 53 -21.41 -7.81 6.60
C GLY A 53 -21.13 -7.97 5.10
N ASN A 54 -21.78 -8.96 4.48
CA ASN A 54 -21.60 -9.32 3.06
C ASN A 54 -22.47 -8.49 2.10
N ASP A 55 -22.79 -7.24 2.45
CA ASP A 55 -23.56 -6.34 1.59
C ASP A 55 -22.61 -5.43 0.81
N ALA A 56 -22.55 -5.62 -0.51
CA ALA A 56 -21.64 -4.88 -1.38
C ALA A 56 -21.90 -3.36 -1.40
N THR A 57 -23.17 -2.94 -1.24
CA THR A 57 -23.52 -1.51 -1.22
C THR A 57 -23.00 -0.88 0.07
N LYS A 58 -23.25 -1.53 1.21
CA LYS A 58 -22.75 -1.04 2.49
C LYS A 58 -21.23 -1.08 2.58
N LEU A 59 -20.59 -2.08 1.96
CA LEU A 59 -19.14 -2.17 1.92
C LEU A 59 -18.54 -1.03 1.09
N LYS A 60 -19.14 -0.72 -0.06
CA LYS A 60 -18.75 0.45 -0.86
C LYS A 60 -18.86 1.74 -0.04
N ASP A 61 -20.01 1.96 0.60
CA ASP A 61 -20.24 3.16 1.40
C ASP A 61 -19.26 3.28 2.57
N TRP A 62 -18.93 2.15 3.21
CA TRP A 62 -17.89 2.08 4.24
C TRP A 62 -16.51 2.44 3.70
N LEU A 63 -16.13 1.88 2.54
CA LEU A 63 -14.84 2.16 1.88
C LEU A 63 -14.72 3.64 1.50
N SER A 64 -15.80 4.27 1.01
CA SER A 64 -15.81 5.71 0.69
C SER A 64 -15.57 6.61 1.91
N GLY A 65 -15.82 6.09 3.13
CA GLY A 65 -15.55 6.80 4.39
C GLY A 65 -14.12 6.62 4.94
N VAL A 66 -13.28 5.81 4.30
CA VAL A 66 -11.94 5.49 4.82
C VAL A 66 -11.01 6.70 4.73
N LYS A 67 -10.56 7.16 5.91
CA LYS A 67 -9.57 8.23 6.10
C LYS A 67 -8.54 7.80 7.14
N GLY A 68 -7.25 7.98 6.85
CA GLY A 68 -6.16 7.71 7.80
C GLY A 68 -6.03 6.24 8.23
N TRP A 69 -6.47 5.29 7.41
CA TRP A 69 -6.41 3.87 7.78
C TRP A 69 -4.97 3.35 7.71
N LYS A 70 -4.53 2.61 8.74
CA LYS A 70 -3.16 2.12 8.85
C LYS A 70 -2.85 1.09 7.75
N HIS A 71 -2.17 1.52 6.70
CA HIS A 71 -1.81 0.71 5.55
C HIS A 71 -0.28 0.48 5.51
N ALA A 72 0.16 -0.56 4.81
CA ALA A 72 1.59 -0.87 4.65
C ALA A 72 2.38 0.25 3.96
N LEU A 73 1.75 0.93 3.01
CA LEU A 73 2.34 2.06 2.27
C LEU A 73 2.17 3.41 3.01
N GLY A 74 1.97 3.40 4.34
CA GLY A 74 1.61 4.58 5.13
C GLY A 74 0.11 4.66 5.39
N GLU A 75 -0.45 5.85 5.57
CA GLU A 75 -1.89 5.98 5.77
C GLU A 75 -2.66 5.87 4.44
N LEU A 76 -3.85 5.26 4.50
CA LEU A 76 -4.78 5.17 3.39
C LEU A 76 -5.98 6.09 3.61
N THR A 77 -6.16 6.99 2.65
CA THR A 77 -7.30 7.88 2.52
C THR A 77 -7.77 7.81 1.07
N PHE A 78 -9.07 7.63 0.85
CA PHE A 78 -9.67 7.76 -0.47
C PHE A 78 -10.23 9.17 -0.67
N ASP A 79 -10.12 9.71 -1.88
CA ASP A 79 -10.84 10.91 -2.29
C ASP A 79 -12.29 10.60 -2.69
N GLU A 80 -13.00 11.59 -3.24
CA GLU A 80 -14.38 11.44 -3.69
C GLU A 80 -14.58 10.48 -4.87
N ASN A 81 -13.51 10.23 -5.64
CA ASN A 81 -13.52 9.30 -6.77
C ASN A 81 -13.17 7.88 -6.36
N GLY A 82 -12.73 7.68 -5.10
CA GLY A 82 -12.23 6.41 -4.61
C GLY A 82 -10.73 6.21 -4.89
N ASP A 83 -10.02 7.25 -5.33
CA ASP A 83 -8.59 7.19 -5.58
C ASP A 83 -7.81 7.38 -4.28
N ARG A 84 -6.68 6.66 -4.16
CA ARG A 84 -5.78 6.83 -3.02
C ARG A 84 -5.14 8.21 -3.07
N VAL A 85 -5.29 8.96 -1.98
CA VAL A 85 -4.47 10.14 -1.71
C VAL A 85 -3.17 9.69 -1.05
N GLY A 86 -2.03 9.95 -1.69
CA GLY A 86 -0.73 9.53 -1.17
C GLY A 86 0.44 9.96 -2.03
N GLU A 87 1.64 9.72 -1.50
CA GLU A 87 2.91 10.11 -2.12
C GLU A 87 3.33 9.13 -3.22
N TYR A 88 4.05 9.64 -4.22
CA TYR A 88 4.61 8.88 -5.33
C TYR A 88 6.13 9.03 -5.38
N ALA A 89 6.84 7.95 -5.69
CA ALA A 89 8.27 7.97 -5.96
C ALA A 89 8.53 8.11 -7.47
N ILE A 90 9.41 9.03 -7.85
CA ILE A 90 10.00 9.09 -9.19
C ILE A 90 11.29 8.29 -9.16
N LYS A 91 11.38 7.30 -10.05
CA LYS A 91 12.54 6.39 -10.15
C LYS A 91 13.16 6.42 -11.53
N GLU A 92 14.48 6.24 -11.56
CA GLU A 92 15.27 6.08 -12.78
C GLU A 92 15.63 4.61 -12.98
N VAL A 93 15.34 4.09 -14.18
CA VAL A 93 15.81 2.78 -14.62
C VAL A 93 17.29 2.90 -14.98
N GLN A 94 18.13 2.17 -14.26
CA GLN A 94 19.57 2.11 -14.48
C GLN A 94 19.90 1.17 -15.64
N ALA A 95 21.14 1.24 -16.14
CA ALA A 95 21.60 0.41 -17.27
C ALA A 95 21.55 -1.10 -16.99
N ASP A 96 21.65 -1.51 -15.73
CA ASP A 96 21.53 -2.89 -15.27
C ASP A 96 20.07 -3.33 -15.02
N GLY A 97 19.10 -2.47 -15.30
CA GLY A 97 17.67 -2.71 -15.07
C GLY A 97 17.20 -2.43 -13.64
N SER A 98 18.08 -2.05 -12.72
CA SER A 98 17.69 -1.67 -11.35
C SER A 98 16.96 -0.31 -11.32
N LEU A 99 16.18 -0.07 -10.27
CA LEU A 99 15.49 1.20 -10.06
C LEU A 99 16.19 2.00 -8.97
N LYS A 100 16.55 3.24 -9.29
CA LYS A 100 17.05 4.22 -8.32
C LYS A 100 15.99 5.28 -8.05
N GLU A 101 15.65 5.50 -6.78
CA GLU A 101 14.77 6.61 -6.40
C GLU A 101 15.47 7.95 -6.60
N LEU A 102 14.78 8.88 -7.25
CA LEU A 102 15.26 10.25 -7.47
C LEU A 102 14.60 11.24 -6.51
N SER A 103 13.29 11.13 -6.31
CA SER A 103 12.52 12.05 -5.49
C SER A 103 11.15 11.49 -5.11
N VAL A 104 10.60 11.96 -3.99
CA VAL A 104 9.22 11.72 -3.59
C VAL A 104 8.38 12.96 -3.89
N VAL A 105 7.27 12.77 -4.59
CA VAL A 105 6.28 13.80 -4.91
C VAL A 105 5.07 13.61 -4.02
N LYS A 106 4.70 14.67 -3.31
CA LYS A 106 3.51 14.69 -2.46
C LYS A 106 2.31 15.23 -3.26
N PRO A 107 1.09 14.71 -3.01
CA PRO A 107 -0.11 15.29 -3.60
C PRO A 107 -0.23 16.76 -3.14
N GLN A 108 -0.63 17.64 -4.07
CA GLN A 108 -0.90 19.06 -3.80
C GLN A 108 -2.20 19.26 -3.02
#